data_AF-A0A815CHP8-F1
#
_entry.id   AF-A0A815CHP8-F1
#
_cell.length_a   1.000
_cell.length_b   1.000
_cell.length_c   1.000
_cell.angle_alpha   90.00
_cell.angle_beta   90.00
_cell.angle_gamma   90.00
#
_symmetry.space_group_name_H-M   'P 1'
#
loop_
_entity.id
_entity.type
_entity.pdbx_description
1 polymer ?
#
loop_
_entity_poly.entity_id
_entity_poly.type
_entity_poly.pdbx_seq_one_letter_code
_entity_poly.pdbx_strand_id
1 'polypeptide(L)'
;MKITELTRLQQNVGKLISMNNFLSTTNNVTAAIFFAGDGCLNDPNGEVSVIYQITIDTSVHHSIPFAKIQYESIFEDEDEVLFSMASVFRIDNVEKYETLWVVELTLINKEDETWNILTAHLNKQYQSTIMYLFNKLYSTLRV
;
A
#
# COMPACT_ATOMS: atom_id res chain seq x y z
N MET A 1 -6.62 -9.02 9.82
CA MET A 1 -5.30 -8.36 10.03
C MET A 1 -4.91 -8.49 11.49
N LYS A 2 -3.64 -8.70 11.86
CA LYS A 2 -3.24 -8.70 13.28
C LYS A 2 -3.39 -7.29 13.88
N ILE A 3 -3.86 -7.19 15.13
CA ILE A 3 -4.01 -5.89 15.80
C ILE A 3 -2.71 -5.08 15.84
N THR A 4 -1.56 -5.74 15.94
CA THR A 4 -0.24 -5.10 15.92
C THR A 4 0.11 -4.45 14.58
N GLU A 5 -0.38 -5.00 13.47
CA GLU A 5 -0.23 -4.42 12.13
C GLU A 5 -1.13 -3.20 11.99
N LEU A 6 -2.38 -3.26 12.48
CA LEU A 6 -3.27 -2.11 12.51
C LEU A 6 -2.66 -0.97 13.35
N THR A 7 -2.13 -1.26 14.53
CA THR A 7 -1.44 -0.27 15.37
C THR A 7 -0.27 0.38 14.64
N ARG A 8 0.47 -0.39 13.82
CA ARG A 8 1.53 0.17 12.96
C ARG A 8 0.96 1.12 11.92
N LEU A 9 -0.18 0.81 11.30
CA LEU A 9 -0.83 1.74 10.35
C LEU A 9 -1.24 3.04 11.05
N GLN A 10 -1.86 2.95 12.23
CA GLN A 10 -2.25 4.12 13.04
C GLN A 10 -1.06 5.03 13.39
N GLN A 11 0.08 4.43 13.78
CA GLN A 11 1.30 5.18 14.11
C GLN A 11 1.99 5.82 12.88
N ASN A 12 1.60 5.41 11.68
CA ASN A 12 2.19 5.86 10.42
C ASN A 12 1.19 6.62 9.54
N VAL A 13 0.08 7.10 10.11
CA VAL A 13 -0.78 8.10 9.46
C VAL A 13 0.07 9.29 9.00
N GLY A 14 -0.17 9.76 7.78
CA GLY A 14 0.62 10.76 7.06
C GLY A 14 1.86 10.21 6.35
N LYS A 15 2.23 8.94 6.54
CA LYS A 15 3.38 8.31 5.87
C LYS A 15 2.95 7.43 4.71
N LEU A 16 3.95 6.92 3.99
CA LEU A 16 3.76 6.05 2.83
C LEU A 16 3.79 4.57 3.19
N ILE A 17 2.96 3.79 2.52
CA ILE A 17 2.95 2.32 2.49
C ILE A 17 3.06 1.83 1.04
N SER A 18 3.83 0.77 0.82
CA SER A 18 4.00 0.16 -0.50
C SER A 18 3.48 -1.28 -0.52
N MET A 19 2.78 -1.65 -1.59
CA MET A 19 2.33 -3.03 -1.83
C MET A 19 3.28 -3.71 -2.82
N ASN A 20 3.91 -4.79 -2.39
CA ASN A 20 4.93 -5.50 -3.19
C ASN A 20 4.35 -6.53 -4.16
N ASN A 21 3.06 -6.85 -4.04
CA ASN A 21 2.33 -7.73 -4.94
C ASN A 21 1.27 -6.93 -5.70
N PHE A 22 0.65 -7.55 -6.70
CA PHE A 22 -0.59 -7.02 -7.26
C PHE A 22 -1.62 -6.86 -6.15
N LEU A 23 -2.31 -5.72 -6.13
CA LEU A 23 -3.35 -5.44 -5.15
C LEU A 23 -4.69 -5.44 -5.90
N SER A 24 -5.45 -6.51 -5.69
CA SER A 24 -6.83 -6.62 -6.16
C SER A 24 -7.74 -5.84 -5.22
N THR A 25 -8.64 -5.05 -5.80
CA THR A 25 -9.58 -4.17 -5.09
C THR A 25 -10.89 -4.12 -5.84
N THR A 26 -11.92 -3.51 -5.26
CA THR A 26 -13.26 -3.46 -5.84
C THR A 26 -13.88 -2.08 -5.67
N ASN A 27 -14.66 -1.63 -6.66
CA ASN A 27 -15.56 -0.48 -6.50
C ASN A 27 -16.90 -0.86 -5.85
N ASN A 28 -17.16 -2.14 -5.67
CA ASN A 28 -18.37 -2.67 -5.04
C ASN A 28 -18.18 -2.73 -3.52
N VAL A 29 -18.78 -1.78 -2.81
CA VAL A 29 -18.73 -1.69 -1.34
C VAL A 29 -19.26 -2.96 -0.67
N THR A 30 -20.28 -3.61 -1.24
CA THR A 30 -20.82 -4.86 -0.67
C THR A 30 -19.80 -6.00 -0.78
N ALA A 31 -19.08 -6.11 -1.89
CA ALA A 31 -17.99 -7.06 -2.02
C ALA A 31 -16.86 -6.76 -1.04
N ALA A 32 -16.46 -5.49 -0.90
CA ALA A 32 -15.42 -5.08 0.06
C ALA A 32 -15.79 -5.46 1.52
N ILE A 33 -17.02 -5.20 1.93
CA ILE A 33 -17.51 -5.58 3.27
C ILE A 33 -17.55 -7.10 3.42
N PHE A 34 -18.02 -7.83 2.40
CA PHE A 34 -18.05 -9.29 2.41
C PHE A 34 -16.64 -9.89 2.63
N PHE A 35 -15.63 -9.38 1.92
CA PHE A 35 -14.24 -9.82 2.08
C PHE A 35 -13.59 -9.39 3.40
N ALA A 36 -13.99 -8.25 3.97
CA ALA A 36 -13.49 -7.79 5.27
C ALA A 36 -13.96 -8.66 6.44
N GLY A 37 -15.07 -9.37 6.28
CA GLY A 37 -15.67 -10.23 7.31
C GLY A 37 -16.58 -9.48 8.27
N ASP A 38 -17.04 -10.17 9.32
CA ASP A 38 -18.10 -9.72 10.23
C ASP A 38 -17.64 -8.73 11.32
N GLY A 39 -16.35 -8.39 11.39
CA GLY A 39 -15.81 -7.49 12.42
C GLY A 39 -15.76 -8.10 13.81
N CYS A 40 -15.64 -9.43 13.93
CA CYS A 40 -15.56 -10.13 15.21
C CYS A 40 -14.59 -9.44 16.20
N LEU A 41 -15.15 -8.80 17.23
CA LEU A 41 -14.42 -7.98 18.20
C LEU A 41 -13.53 -8.79 19.16
N ASN A 42 -13.68 -10.12 19.17
CA ASN A 42 -13.01 -11.03 20.09
C ASN A 42 -12.42 -12.23 19.35
N ASP A 43 -11.77 -12.00 18.20
CA ASP A 43 -11.02 -13.05 17.53
C ASP A 43 -9.91 -13.57 18.48
N PRO A 44 -9.88 -14.88 18.80
CA PRO A 44 -8.92 -15.44 19.75
C PRO A 44 -7.47 -15.38 19.24
N ASN A 45 -7.25 -15.10 17.95
CA ASN A 45 -5.95 -14.93 17.34
C ASN A 45 -5.50 -13.46 17.29
N GLY A 46 -6.27 -12.54 17.87
CA GLY A 46 -5.97 -11.10 17.91
C GLY A 46 -6.10 -10.42 16.54
N GLU A 47 -7.00 -10.91 15.69
CA GLU A 47 -7.26 -10.34 14.38
C GLU A 47 -8.44 -9.36 14.39
N VAL A 48 -8.37 -8.40 13.46
CA VAL A 48 -9.41 -7.41 13.21
C VAL A 48 -9.76 -7.39 11.73
N SER A 49 -11.03 -7.12 11.45
CA SER A 49 -11.54 -6.84 10.11
C SER A 49 -11.18 -5.42 9.68
N VAL A 50 -10.68 -5.28 8.46
CA VAL A 50 -10.18 -4.02 7.91
C VAL A 50 -10.69 -3.85 6.50
N ILE A 51 -11.18 -2.65 6.18
CA ILE A 51 -11.45 -2.18 4.83
C ILE A 51 -10.40 -1.14 4.47
N TYR A 52 -9.79 -1.28 3.31
CA TYR A 52 -8.94 -0.24 2.72
C TYR A 52 -9.78 0.60 1.76
N GLN A 53 -9.97 1.87 2.09
CA GLN A 53 -10.65 2.82 1.22
C GLN A 53 -9.59 3.60 0.43
N ILE A 54 -9.52 3.36 -0.87
CA ILE A 54 -8.47 3.92 -1.73
C ILE A 54 -9.04 5.06 -2.58
N THR A 55 -8.45 6.23 -2.45
CA THR A 55 -8.72 7.41 -3.27
C THR A 55 -7.65 7.52 -4.37
N ILE A 56 -8.10 7.78 -5.59
CA ILE A 56 -7.25 7.94 -6.77
C ILE A 56 -7.58 9.27 -7.44
N ASP A 57 -6.57 10.11 -7.63
CA ASP A 57 -6.70 11.28 -8.51
C ASP A 57 -6.46 10.86 -9.97
N THR A 58 -7.54 10.78 -10.74
CA THR A 58 -7.51 10.36 -12.15
C THR A 58 -7.15 11.48 -13.11
N SER A 59 -6.99 12.71 -12.63
CA SER A 59 -6.53 13.84 -13.45
C SER A 59 -5.03 13.80 -13.73
N VAL A 60 -4.27 12.99 -13.00
CA VAL A 60 -2.81 12.91 -13.10
C VAL A 60 -2.39 11.81 -14.07
N HIS A 61 -1.70 12.20 -15.15
CA HIS A 61 -1.36 11.31 -16.25
C HIS A 61 -0.15 10.37 -15.99
N HIS A 62 0.63 10.60 -14.92
CA HIS A 62 1.83 9.80 -14.56
C HIS A 62 1.68 9.01 -13.25
N SER A 63 0.51 8.39 -13.04
CA SER A 63 0.28 7.54 -11.87
C SER A 63 0.95 6.16 -11.98
N ILE A 64 1.00 5.46 -10.86
CA ILE A 64 1.28 4.02 -10.84
C ILE A 64 0.18 3.29 -11.63
N PRO A 65 0.50 2.26 -12.44
CA PRO A 65 -0.51 1.56 -13.22
C PRO A 65 -1.58 0.86 -12.38
N PHE A 66 -2.83 1.05 -12.76
CA PHE A 66 -3.99 0.28 -12.29
C PHE A 66 -4.99 0.14 -13.43
N ALA A 67 -5.84 -0.89 -13.39
CA ALA A 67 -6.85 -1.12 -14.41
C ALA A 67 -8.12 -1.73 -13.81
N LYS A 68 -9.27 -1.32 -14.34
CA LYS A 68 -10.52 -2.05 -14.13
C LYS A 68 -10.49 -3.28 -15.03
N ILE A 69 -10.56 -4.47 -14.45
CA ILE A 69 -10.41 -5.74 -15.17
C ILE A 69 -11.68 -6.58 -15.18
N GLN A 70 -12.83 -5.95 -14.94
CA GLN A 70 -14.14 -6.60 -14.87
C GLN A 70 -14.39 -7.65 -15.96
N TYR A 71 -14.09 -7.33 -17.23
CA TYR A 71 -14.36 -8.21 -18.38
C TYR A 71 -13.27 -9.27 -18.62
N GLU A 72 -12.16 -9.20 -17.90
CA GLU A 72 -11.06 -10.16 -17.94
C GLU A 72 -10.99 -11.00 -16.65
N SER A 73 -11.81 -10.67 -15.65
CA SER A 73 -11.90 -11.36 -14.37
C SER A 73 -12.86 -12.55 -14.48
N ILE A 74 -12.58 -13.60 -13.72
CA ILE A 74 -13.44 -14.78 -13.60
C ILE A 74 -14.77 -14.41 -12.91
N PHE A 75 -14.76 -13.31 -12.13
CA PHE A 75 -15.90 -12.83 -11.35
C PHE A 75 -16.30 -11.41 -11.79
N GLU A 76 -17.08 -11.30 -12.85
CA GLU A 76 -17.51 -10.01 -13.43
C GLU A 76 -18.28 -9.11 -12.44
N ASP A 77 -18.90 -9.71 -11.41
CA ASP A 77 -19.70 -8.99 -10.40
C ASP A 77 -18.85 -8.30 -9.32
N GLU A 78 -17.55 -8.60 -9.24
CA GLU A 78 -16.65 -8.02 -8.25
C GLU A 78 -16.25 -6.57 -8.58
N ASP A 79 -16.53 -6.05 -9.78
CA ASP A 79 -16.12 -4.70 -10.22
C ASP A 79 -14.64 -4.42 -9.87
N GLU A 80 -13.78 -5.36 -10.26
CA GLU A 80 -12.38 -5.43 -9.83
C GLU A 80 -11.53 -4.31 -10.46
N VAL A 81 -10.75 -3.65 -9.61
CA VAL A 81 -9.65 -2.75 -9.97
C VAL A 81 -8.34 -3.34 -9.47
N LEU A 82 -7.45 -3.68 -10.40
CA LEU A 82 -6.15 -4.28 -10.10
C LEU A 82 -5.05 -3.24 -10.18
N PHE A 83 -4.32 -3.06 -9.08
CA PHE A 83 -3.13 -2.21 -9.02
C PHE A 83 -1.86 -3.03 -9.27
N SER A 84 -0.89 -2.46 -9.99
CA SER A 84 0.39 -3.13 -10.22
C SER A 84 1.20 -3.30 -8.95
N MET A 85 2.17 -4.22 -8.99
CA MET A 85 3.20 -4.31 -7.95
C MET A 85 3.90 -2.95 -7.74
N ALA A 86 4.45 -2.76 -6.54
CA ALA A 86 5.11 -1.54 -6.09
C ALA A 86 4.19 -0.30 -6.06
N SER A 87 2.87 -0.51 -5.94
CA SER A 87 1.94 0.58 -5.68
C SER A 87 2.18 1.22 -4.33
N VAL A 88 2.28 2.55 -4.31
CA VAL A 88 2.59 3.35 -3.14
C VAL A 88 1.39 4.22 -2.80
N PHE A 89 1.00 4.19 -1.53
CA PHE A 89 -0.13 4.93 -1.00
C PHE A 89 0.31 5.76 0.20
N ARG A 90 -0.30 6.91 0.44
CA ARG A 90 -0.23 7.60 1.73
C ARG A 90 -1.37 7.09 2.60
N ILE A 91 -1.06 6.86 3.87
CA ILE A 91 -2.06 6.53 4.89
C ILE A 91 -2.65 7.85 5.37
N ASP A 92 -3.87 8.15 4.95
CA ASP A 92 -4.52 9.43 5.28
C ASP A 92 -5.18 9.37 6.67
N ASN A 93 -5.82 8.25 6.98
CA ASN A 93 -6.48 8.04 8.27
C ASN A 93 -6.60 6.54 8.60
N VAL A 94 -6.74 6.22 9.89
CA VAL A 94 -7.08 4.88 10.36
C VAL A 94 -8.06 5.00 11.52
N GLU A 95 -9.31 4.62 11.28
CA GLU A 95 -10.38 4.79 12.25
C GLU A 95 -11.30 3.59 12.31
N LYS A 96 -12.06 3.51 13.40
CA LYS A 96 -12.99 2.41 13.64
C LYS A 96 -14.42 2.87 13.35
N TYR A 97 -15.11 2.15 12.48
CA TYR A 97 -16.53 2.31 12.20
C TYR A 97 -17.26 1.04 12.65
N GLU A 98 -18.05 1.16 13.72
CA GLU A 98 -18.72 0.02 14.35
C GLU A 98 -17.72 -1.10 14.72
N THR A 99 -17.77 -2.23 14.01
CA THR A 99 -16.92 -3.40 14.21
C THR A 99 -15.75 -3.47 13.22
N LEU A 100 -15.72 -2.62 12.20
CA LEU A 100 -14.73 -2.61 11.14
C LEU A 100 -13.73 -1.47 11.34
N TRP A 101 -12.48 -1.73 10.99
CA TRP A 101 -11.50 -0.65 10.83
C TRP A 101 -11.46 -0.20 9.38
N VAL A 102 -11.46 1.10 9.15
CA VAL A 102 -11.27 1.69 7.83
C VAL A 102 -9.90 2.36 7.80
N VAL A 103 -9.10 1.94 6.83
CA VAL A 103 -7.80 2.53 6.53
C VAL A 103 -7.96 3.32 5.24
N GLU A 104 -7.91 4.63 5.35
CA GLU A 104 -8.01 5.53 4.21
C GLU A 104 -6.63 5.71 3.57
N LEU A 105 -6.57 5.47 2.27
CA LEU A 105 -5.35 5.51 1.48
C LEU A 105 -5.55 6.43 0.27
N THR A 106 -4.53 7.20 -0.07
CA THR A 106 -4.45 7.92 -1.35
C THR A 106 -3.32 7.35 -2.20
N LEU A 107 -3.61 6.97 -3.44
CA LEU A 107 -2.57 6.54 -4.39
C LEU A 107 -1.62 7.71 -4.67
N ILE A 108 -0.32 7.51 -4.45
CA ILE A 108 0.68 8.53 -4.71
C ILE A 108 1.13 8.46 -6.16
N ASN A 109 1.00 9.59 -6.86
CA ASN A 109 1.49 9.77 -8.21
C ASN A 109 2.95 10.25 -8.21
N LYS A 110 3.65 10.12 -9.34
CA LYS A 110 5.07 10.51 -9.45
C LYS A 110 5.32 12.02 -9.32
N GLU A 111 4.27 12.83 -9.44
CA GLU A 111 4.35 14.29 -9.35
C GLU A 111 4.17 14.78 -7.91
N ASP A 112 3.78 13.89 -6.98
CA ASP A 112 3.66 14.17 -5.55
C ASP A 112 5.04 14.48 -4.95
N GLU A 113 5.12 15.57 -4.19
CA GLU A 113 6.34 16.00 -3.49
C GLU A 113 6.90 14.89 -2.58
N THR A 114 6.01 14.08 -1.99
CA THR A 114 6.38 12.93 -1.16
C THR A 114 7.11 11.85 -1.97
N TRP A 115 6.75 11.65 -3.24
CA TRP A 115 7.44 10.71 -4.15
C TRP A 115 8.87 11.20 -4.42
N ASN A 116 9.05 12.51 -4.62
CA ASN A 116 10.36 13.12 -4.82
C ASN A 116 11.25 12.99 -3.57
N ILE A 117 10.70 13.26 -2.39
CA ILE A 117 11.41 13.10 -1.11
C ILE A 117 11.82 11.65 -0.89
N LEU A 118 10.91 10.70 -1.13
CA LEU A 118 11.17 9.27 -1.01
C LEU A 118 12.31 8.85 -1.95
N THR A 119 12.24 9.24 -3.22
CA THR A 119 13.25 8.89 -4.23
C THR A 119 14.61 9.46 -3.87
N ALA A 120 14.66 10.72 -3.43
CA ALA A 120 15.89 11.35 -2.99
C ALA A 120 16.50 10.63 -1.78
N HIS A 121 15.68 10.24 -0.80
CA HIS A 121 16.12 9.50 0.37
C HIS A 121 16.68 8.12 0.01
N LEU A 122 15.95 7.36 -0.80
CA LEU A 122 16.39 6.05 -1.29
C LEU A 122 17.68 6.16 -2.08
N ASN A 123 17.77 7.11 -3.02
CA ASN A 123 18.99 7.34 -3.80
C ASN A 123 20.20 7.66 -2.91
N LYS A 124 20.03 8.50 -1.88
CA LYS A 124 21.10 8.81 -0.93
C LYS A 124 21.55 7.57 -0.15
N GLN A 125 20.61 6.74 0.27
CA GLN A 125 20.89 5.50 0.99
C GLN A 125 21.63 4.49 0.11
N TYR A 126 21.13 4.23 -1.10
CA TYR A 126 21.74 3.25 -2.01
C TYR A 126 23.07 3.71 -2.59
N GLN A 127 23.27 4.99 -2.88
CA GLN A 127 24.60 5.53 -3.27
C GLN A 127 25.64 5.27 -2.18
N SER A 128 25.26 5.46 -0.91
CA SER A 128 26.14 5.20 0.23
C SER A 128 26.47 3.71 0.37
N THR A 129 25.48 2.83 0.21
CA THR A 129 25.66 1.37 0.29
C THR A 129 26.49 0.83 -0.89
N ILE A 130 26.21 1.26 -2.11
CA ILE A 130 26.98 0.88 -3.31
C ILE A 130 28.42 1.33 -3.16
N MET A 131 28.66 2.58 -2.74
CA MET A 131 30.01 3.10 -2.47
C MET A 131 30.74 2.30 -1.39
N TYR A 132 30.06 1.93 -0.32
CA TYR A 132 30.61 1.08 0.75
C TYR A 132 31.01 -0.30 0.23
N LEU A 133 30.15 -0.96 -0.55
CA LEU A 133 30.42 -2.28 -1.13
C LEU A 133 31.56 -2.23 -2.15
N PHE A 134 31.62 -1.19 -2.99
CA PHE A 134 32.73 -0.95 -3.91
C PHE A 134 34.05 -0.78 -3.16
N ASN A 135 34.10 0.06 -2.12
CA ASN A 135 35.31 0.27 -1.33
C ASN A 135 35.79 -1.02 -0.63
N LYS A 136 34.86 -1.83 -0.11
CA LYS A 136 35.17 -3.11 0.52
C LYS A 136 35.71 -4.15 -0.49
N LEU A 137 35.15 -4.21 -1.69
CA LEU A 137 35.69 -5.04 -2.78
C LEU A 137 37.09 -4.56 -3.18
N TYR A 138 37.29 -3.26 -3.34
CA TYR A 138 38.58 -2.67 -3.72
C TYR A 138 39.67 -2.90 -2.68
N SER A 139 39.36 -2.84 -1.38
CA SER A 139 40.33 -3.09 -0.31
C SER A 139 40.71 -4.56 -0.17
N THR A 140 39.83 -5.47 -0.59
CA THR A 140 40.07 -6.92 -0.56
C THR A 140 40.88 -7.40 -1.77
N LEU A 141 40.84 -6.66 -2.89
CA LEU A 141 41.57 -6.94 -4.12
C LEU A 141 42.97 -6.32 -4.18
N ARG A 142 43.36 -5.48 -3.20
CA ARG A 142 44.75 -5.05 -3.03
C ARG A 142 45.52 -6.08 -2.20
N VAL A 143 46.23 -6.97 -2.90
CA VAL A 143 47.39 -7.73 -2.39
C VAL A 143 48.65 -7.01 -2.83
#